data_AF-A0A359LMG7-F1
#
_entry.id   AF-A0A359LMG7-F1
#
_cell.length_a   1.000
_cell.length_b   1.000
_cell.length_c   1.000
_cell.angle_alpha   90.00
_cell.angle_beta   90.00
_cell.angle_gamma   90.00
#
_symmetry.space_group_name_H-M   'P 1'
#
loop_
_entity.id
_entity.type
_entity.pdbx_description
1 polymer ?
#
loop_
_entity_poly.entity_id
_entity_poly.type
_entity_poly.pdbx_seq_one_letter_code
_entity_poly.pdbx_strand_id
1 'polypeptide(L)'
;MFRSLSGFTAEYEGLTLVVVSEMDEWKVMAHGPGVVIHGGRQFSEEKAKQHALELANAYLVEEKQAAPGGTPAWTPTSGHNWLIWRR
;
A
#
# COMPACT_ATOMS: atom_id res chain seq x y z
N MET A 1 9.42 -8.34 16.13
CA MET A 1 8.27 -8.47 17.06
C MET A 1 7.04 -8.74 16.22
N PHE A 2 6.32 -9.84 16.44
CA PHE A 2 5.08 -10.14 15.70
C PHE A 2 3.92 -9.41 16.39
N ARG A 3 3.35 -8.39 15.73
CA ARG A 3 2.14 -7.72 16.20
C ARG A 3 1.06 -7.87 15.12
N SER A 4 -0.19 -8.00 15.56
CA SER A 4 -1.35 -7.90 14.68
C SER A 4 -1.33 -6.51 14.04
N LEU A 5 -1.03 -6.44 12.74
CA LEU A 5 -1.04 -5.20 11.99
C LEU A 5 -2.47 -4.90 11.54
N SER A 6 -3.02 -3.81 12.05
CA SER A 6 -4.30 -3.25 11.61
C SER A 6 -4.05 -2.42 10.36
N GLY A 7 -4.79 -2.65 9.29
CA GLY A 7 -4.52 -2.00 8.02
C GLY A 7 -5.47 -2.42 6.92
N PHE A 8 -5.11 -2.07 5.69
CA PHE A 8 -5.89 -2.33 4.50
C PHE A 8 -4.97 -2.75 3.36
N THR A 9 -5.48 -3.64 2.53
CA THR A 9 -4.86 -4.06 1.28
C THR A 9 -5.83 -3.91 0.13
N ALA A 10 -5.32 -3.60 -1.06
CA ALA A 10 -6.11 -3.60 -2.28
C ALA A 10 -5.25 -4.06 -3.45
N GLU A 11 -5.87 -4.74 -4.41
CA GLU A 11 -5.27 -4.95 -5.72
C GLU A 11 -5.59 -3.76 -6.64
N TYR A 12 -4.59 -3.29 -7.37
CA TYR A 12 -4.69 -2.13 -8.23
C TYR A 12 -3.74 -2.28 -9.43
N GLU A 13 -4.28 -2.52 -10.63
CA GLU A 13 -3.51 -2.56 -11.89
C GLU A 13 -2.28 -3.50 -11.84
N GLY A 14 -2.44 -4.67 -11.22
CA GLY A 14 -1.36 -5.66 -11.05
C GLY A 14 -0.34 -5.32 -9.96
N LEU A 15 -0.62 -4.32 -9.13
CA LEU A 15 0.07 -4.00 -7.89
C LEU A 15 -0.82 -4.35 -6.69
N THR A 16 -0.18 -4.70 -5.59
CA THR A 16 -0.82 -4.81 -4.29
C THR A 16 -0.46 -3.57 -3.48
N LEU A 17 -1.48 -2.79 -3.14
CA LEU A 17 -1.38 -1.66 -2.22
C LEU A 17 -1.54 -2.16 -0.79
N VAL A 18 -0.68 -1.68 0.09
CA VAL A 18 -0.70 -2.03 1.51
C VAL A 18 -0.59 -0.75 2.33
N VAL A 19 -1.56 -0.56 3.21
CA VAL A 19 -1.63 0.55 4.16
C VAL A 19 -1.77 -0.03 5.55
N VAL A 20 -0.80 0.22 6.42
CA VAL A 20 -0.75 -0.39 7.76
C VAL A 20 -0.65 0.69 8.82
N SER A 21 -1.49 0.60 9.84
CA SER A 21 -1.41 1.41 11.05
C SER A 21 -0.38 0.81 12.02
N GLU A 22 0.54 1.65 12.46
CA GLU A 22 1.52 1.35 13.50
C GLU A 22 1.59 2.52 14.48
N MET A 23 1.06 2.32 15.69
CA MET A 23 0.92 3.37 16.72
C MET A 23 0.09 4.54 16.19
N ASP A 24 0.71 5.70 15.94
CA ASP A 24 0.09 6.93 15.45
C ASP A 24 0.45 7.21 13.97
N GLU A 25 1.18 6.29 13.33
CA GLU A 25 1.64 6.43 11.95
C GLU A 25 0.99 5.39 11.04
N TRP A 26 0.82 5.77 9.78
CA TRP A 26 0.39 4.91 8.70
C TRP A 26 1.54 4.72 7.74
N LYS A 27 1.92 3.46 7.56
CA LYS A 27 2.93 3.02 6.59
C LYS A 27 2.24 2.64 5.29
N VAL A 28 2.84 3.05 4.19
CA VAL A 28 2.30 2.86 2.85
C VAL A 28 3.30 2.10 2.00
N MET A 29 2.84 1.10 1.27
CA MET A 29 3.64 0.34 0.33
C MET A 29 2.80 -0.04 -0.89
N ALA A 30 3.41 -0.05 -2.06
CA ALA A 30 2.87 -0.72 -3.24
C ALA A 30 3.90 -1.76 -3.71
N HIS A 31 3.47 -2.98 -4.03
CA HIS A 31 4.38 -3.99 -4.57
C HIS A 31 3.78 -4.76 -5.72
N GLY A 32 4.64 -5.28 -6.59
CA GLY A 32 4.27 -6.11 -7.72
C GLY A 32 5.44 -6.99 -8.13
N PRO A 33 5.34 -7.71 -9.26
CA PRO A 33 6.42 -8.55 -9.74
C PRO A 33 7.73 -7.76 -9.92
N GLY A 34 8.73 -8.03 -9.08
CA GLY A 34 10.05 -7.42 -9.15
C GLY A 34 10.14 -5.97 -8.66
N VAL A 35 9.08 -5.40 -8.09
CA VAL A 35 9.06 -4.00 -7.61
C VAL A 35 8.42 -3.90 -6.23
N VAL A 36 9.05 -3.10 -5.36
CA VAL A 36 8.48 -2.66 -4.08
C VAL A 36 8.72 -1.17 -3.96
N ILE A 37 7.65 -0.42 -3.72
CA ILE A 37 7.65 1.03 -3.59
C ILE A 37 7.22 1.36 -2.17
N HIS A 38 8.08 2.05 -1.45
CA HIS A 38 7.80 2.50 -0.09
C HIS A 38 7.29 3.93 -0.14
N GLY A 39 6.12 4.15 0.47
CA GLY A 39 5.57 5.48 0.67
C GLY A 39 6.16 6.20 1.87
N GLY A 40 5.92 7.51 1.91
CA GLY A 40 6.20 8.33 3.08
C GLY A 40 5.27 8.01 4.24
N ARG A 41 5.59 8.59 5.40
CA ARG A 41 4.77 8.47 6.61
C ARG A 41 3.47 9.26 6.43
N GLN A 42 2.36 8.66 6.84
CA GLN A 42 1.06 9.30 6.84
C GLN A 42 0.47 9.26 8.25
N PHE A 43 -0.41 10.22 8.57
CA PHE A 43 -0.97 10.37 9.93
C PHE A 43 -2.48 10.16 9.99
N SER A 44 -3.09 9.76 8.88
CA SER A 44 -4.49 9.31 8.84
C SER A 44 -4.68 8.20 7.81
N GLU A 45 -5.68 7.37 8.03
CA GLU A 45 -6.04 6.27 7.13
C GLU A 45 -6.33 6.76 5.72
N GLU A 46 -7.16 7.80 5.60
CA GLU A 46 -7.58 8.36 4.31
C GLU A 46 -6.38 8.87 3.51
N LYS A 47 -5.47 9.62 4.16
CA LYS A 47 -4.23 10.09 3.53
C LYS A 47 -3.32 8.94 3.14
N ALA A 48 -3.28 7.88 3.95
CA ALA A 48 -2.47 6.71 3.65
C ALA A 48 -2.98 5.92 2.43
N LYS A 49 -4.30 5.74 2.31
CA LYS A 49 -4.94 5.13 1.13
C LYS A 49 -4.74 5.98 -0.13
N GLN A 50 -4.92 7.29 -0.01
CA GLN A 50 -4.67 8.22 -1.10
C GLN A 50 -3.20 8.20 -1.55
N HIS A 51 -2.27 8.24 -0.59
CA HIS A 51 -0.82 8.18 -0.86
C HIS A 51 -0.41 6.86 -1.53
N ALA A 52 -1.01 5.73 -1.13
CA ALA A 52 -0.79 4.43 -1.80
C ALA A 52 -1.20 4.47 -3.27
N LEU A 53 -2.36 5.07 -3.56
CA LEU A 53 -2.86 5.19 -4.91
C LEU A 53 -1.98 6.13 -5.75
N GLU A 54 -1.54 7.25 -5.19
CA GLU A 54 -0.63 8.18 -5.86
C GLU A 54 0.71 7.53 -6.23
N LEU A 55 1.28 6.73 -5.34
CA LEU A 55 2.52 5.98 -5.62
C LEU A 55 2.34 4.96 -6.75
N ALA A 56 1.24 4.21 -6.73
CA ALA A 56 0.97 3.26 -7.80
C ALA A 56 0.72 3.96 -9.13
N ASN A 57 -0.03 5.05 -9.13
CA ASN A 57 -0.29 5.84 -10.34
C ASN A 57 1.01 6.42 -10.91
N ALA A 58 1.87 6.98 -10.07
CA ALA A 58 3.17 7.49 -10.49
C ALA A 58 3.98 6.36 -11.16
N TYR A 59 4.07 5.19 -10.52
CA TYR A 59 4.77 4.05 -11.10
C TYR A 59 4.15 3.55 -12.43
N LEU A 60 2.83 3.48 -12.53
CA LEU A 60 2.16 3.06 -13.77
C LEU A 60 2.48 4.02 -14.92
N VAL A 61 2.47 5.33 -14.65
CA VAL A 61 2.75 6.36 -15.65
C VAL A 61 4.22 6.39 -16.02
N GLU A 62 5.12 6.42 -15.03
CA GLU A 62 6.56 6.61 -15.23
C GLU A 62 7.25 5.35 -15.78
N GLU A 63 6.95 4.18 -15.21
CA GLU A 63 7.67 2.94 -15.52
C GLU A 63 6.93 2.07 -16.54
N LYS A 64 5.60 1.96 -16.43
CA LYS A 64 4.80 1.10 -17.31
C LYS A 64 4.17 1.82 -18.50
N GLN A 65 4.24 3.15 -18.55
CA GLN A 65 3.55 4.00 -19.54
C GLN A 65 2.07 3.61 -19.71
N ALA A 66 1.45 3.19 -18.60
CA ALA A 66 0.08 2.72 -18.54
C ALA A 66 -0.81 3.79 -17.91
N ALA A 67 -2.04 3.91 -18.40
CA ALA A 67 -3.01 4.83 -17.82
C ALA A 67 -3.54 4.26 -16.49
N PRO A 68 -3.43 4.99 -15.37
CA PRO A 68 -4.04 4.57 -14.12
C PRO A 68 -5.57 4.53 -14.27
N GLY A 69 -6.20 3.46 -13.78
CA GLY A 69 -7.63 3.20 -13.94
C GLY A 69 -8.30 2.79 -12.64
N GLY A 70 -9.49 3.32 -12.37
CA GLY A 70 -10.39 2.83 -11.31
C GLY A 70 -10.03 3.24 -9.87
N THR A 71 -10.82 2.72 -8.94
CA THR A 71 -10.66 2.94 -7.49
C THR A 71 -10.35 1.60 -6.83
N PRO A 72 -9.28 1.50 -6.02
CA PRO A 72 -8.92 0.26 -5.34
C PRO A 72 -10.01 -0.18 -4.36
N ALA A 73 -10.37 -1.47 -4.41
CA ALA A 73 -11.28 -2.09 -3.46
C ALA A 73 -10.52 -2.49 -2.18
N TRP A 74 -10.50 -1.59 -1.20
CA TRP A 74 -9.81 -1.82 0.07
C TRP A 74 -10.46 -2.91 0.91
N THR A 75 -9.65 -3.86 1.36
CA THR A 75 -10.02 -4.93 2.28
C THR A 75 -9.18 -4.83 3.55
N PRO A 76 -9.75 -4.98 4.75
CA PRO A 76 -8.96 -5.01 5.97
C PRO A 76 -7.91 -6.12 5.94
N THR A 77 -6.71 -5.87 6.48
CA THR A 77 -5.70 -6.90 6.64
C THR A 77 -6.20 -7.97 7.61
N SER A 78 -6.38 -9.20 7.13
CA SER A 78 -6.72 -10.34 7.99
C SER A 78 -5.46 -10.95 8.60
N GLY A 79 -5.59 -11.75 9.66
CA GLY A 79 -4.47 -12.42 10.36
C GLY A 79 -3.61 -13.35 9.48
N HIS A 80 -3.99 -13.56 8.23
CA HIS A 80 -3.21 -14.31 7.23
C HIS A 80 -2.29 -13.43 6.36
N ASN A 81 -2.38 -12.10 6.47
CA ASN A 81 -1.51 -11.15 5.76
C ASN A 81 -0.33 -10.77 6.65
N TRP A 82 0.68 -11.64 6.68
CA TRP A 82 1.91 -11.41 7.43
C TRP A 82 2.93 -10.71 6.53
N LEU A 83 3.28 -9.47 6.87
CA LEU A 83 4.41 -8.79 6.26
C LEU A 83 5.60 -8.83 7.22
N ILE A 84 6.66 -9.55 6.84
CA ILE A 84 7.93 -9.52 7.57
C ILE A 84 8.66 -8.25 7.18
N TRP A 85 8.55 -7.23 8.01
CA TRP A 85 9.30 -5.98 7.87
C TRP A 85 10.59 -6.04 8.69
N ARG A 86 11.74 -5.81 8.05
CA ARG A 86 13.00 -5.53 8.76
C ARG A 86 13.09 -4.03 9.03
N ARG A 87 13.41 -3.69 10.29
CA ARG A 87 13.59 -2.32 10.79
C ARG A 87 14.93 -1.75 10.33
#